data_AF-A0A2N6NWL6-F1
#
_entry.id   AF-A0A2N6NWL6-F1
#
_cell.length_a   1.000
_cell.length_b   1.000
_cell.length_c   1.000
_cell.angle_alpha   90.00
_cell.angle_beta   90.00
_cell.angle_gamma   90.00
#
_symmetry.space_group_name_H-M   'P 1'
#
loop_
_entity.id
_entity.type
_entity.pdbx_description
1 polymer ?
#
loop_
_entity_poly.entity_id
_entity_poly.type
_entity_poly.pdbx_seq_one_letter_code
_entity_poly.pdbx_strand_id
1 'polypeptide(L)'
;MASHGRLDVLVNNAGIVVRGEARDAARRIFQTNVIGYISVTEAFLPLLRQAPKPRLVFLSSSLGSLTHASNPESKYYASRATEYRAATAARNMIMNQ
;
A
#
# COMPACT_ATOMS: atom_id res chain seq x y z
N MET A 1 -27.76 0.18 -0.46
CA MET A 1 -26.36 -0.08 -0.89
C MET A 1 -26.40 -0.79 -2.24
N ALA A 2 -25.39 -0.62 -3.10
CA ALA A 2 -25.46 -1.12 -4.47
C ALA A 2 -25.40 -2.66 -4.52
N SER A 3 -26.31 -3.27 -5.27
CA SER A 3 -26.53 -4.73 -5.33
C SER A 3 -25.61 -5.41 -6.35
N HIS A 4 -24.32 -5.51 -6.03
CA HIS A 4 -23.33 -6.22 -6.85
C HIS A 4 -22.88 -7.51 -6.15
N GLY A 5 -23.24 -8.66 -6.72
CA GLY A 5 -22.89 -9.98 -6.14
C GLY A 5 -21.43 -10.40 -6.32
N ARG A 6 -20.65 -9.70 -7.15
CA ARG A 6 -19.24 -9.99 -7.42
C ARG A 6 -18.41 -8.70 -7.50
N LEU A 7 -17.09 -8.84 -7.41
CA LEU A 7 -16.13 -7.77 -7.67
C LEU A 7 -15.07 -8.26 -8.67
N ASP A 8 -15.01 -7.68 -9.87
CA ASP A 8 -14.05 -8.13 -10.89
C ASP A 8 -12.62 -7.57 -10.63
N VAL A 9 -12.50 -6.37 -10.06
CA VAL A 9 -11.22 -5.70 -9.77
C VAL A 9 -11.28 -4.96 -8.43
N LEU A 10 -10.27 -5.15 -7.58
CA LEU A 10 -10.02 -4.31 -6.40
C LEU A 10 -8.71 -3.53 -6.60
N VAL A 11 -8.78 -2.21 -6.46
CA VAL A 11 -7.60 -1.32 -6.55
C VAL A 11 -7.33 -0.67 -5.20
N ASN A 12 -6.37 -1.24 -4.47
CA ASN A 12 -5.78 -0.64 -3.28
C ASN A 12 -4.89 0.54 -3.72
N ASN A 13 -5.51 1.72 -3.84
CA ASN A 13 -4.86 2.98 -4.24
C ASN A 13 -4.67 3.97 -3.09
N ALA A 14 -5.57 3.95 -2.09
CA ALA A 14 -5.57 4.94 -1.01
C ALA A 14 -4.22 5.04 -0.28
N GLY A 15 -3.71 6.25 -0.08
CA GLY A 15 -2.43 6.43 0.57
C GLY A 15 -2.21 7.86 1.02
N ILE A 16 -1.62 8.03 2.20
CA ILE A 16 -1.31 9.33 2.79
C ILE A 16 0.19 9.49 3.04
N VAL A 17 0.63 10.74 3.02
CA VAL A 17 1.90 11.19 3.57
C VAL A 17 1.55 12.21 4.65
N VAL A 18 2.01 11.99 5.88
CA VAL A 18 1.74 12.84 7.03
C VAL A 18 3.04 13.47 7.50
N ARG A 19 3.01 14.76 7.84
CA ARG A 19 4.10 15.48 8.52
C ARG A 19 3.73 15.65 10.01
N GLY A 20 4.73 15.67 10.87
CA GLY A 20 4.59 15.80 12.32
C GLY A 20 5.61 14.92 13.05
N GLU A 21 5.39 14.68 14.33
CA GLU A 21 6.23 13.78 15.14
C GLU A 21 6.31 12.39 14.52
N ALA A 22 7.54 11.86 14.39
CA ALA A 22 7.82 10.66 13.60
C ALA A 22 6.97 9.45 14.02
N ARG A 23 6.74 9.27 15.33
CA ARG A 23 5.90 8.19 15.89
C ARG A 23 4.43 8.28 15.45
N ASP A 24 3.86 9.48 15.46
CA ASP A 24 2.45 9.69 15.13
C ASP A 24 2.22 9.75 13.62
N ALA A 25 3.18 10.32 12.87
CA ALA A 25 3.24 10.22 11.42
C ALA A 25 3.31 8.75 10.99
N ALA A 26 4.23 7.96 11.55
CA ALA A 26 4.32 6.52 11.28
C ALA A 26 3.02 5.79 11.59
N ARG A 27 2.41 6.00 12.77
CA ARG A 27 1.13 5.38 13.14
C ARG A 27 0.04 5.65 12.11
N ARG A 28 -0.15 6.92 11.72
CA ARG A 28 -1.19 7.32 10.74
C ARG A 28 -0.90 6.75 9.35
N ILE A 29 0.34 6.83 8.89
CA ILE A 29 0.78 6.35 7.58
C ILE A 29 0.60 4.82 7.49
N PHE A 30 1.02 4.05 8.49
CA PHE A 30 0.85 2.59 8.50
C PHE A 30 -0.62 2.18 8.58
N GLN A 31 -1.45 2.90 9.36
CA GLN A 31 -2.87 2.61 9.49
C GLN A 31 -3.59 2.68 8.12
N THR A 32 -3.28 3.67 7.29
CA THR A 32 -3.90 3.81 5.96
C THR A 32 -3.18 2.97 4.90
N ASN A 33 -1.86 3.09 4.79
CA ASN A 33 -1.10 2.61 3.63
C ASN A 33 -0.75 1.11 3.70
N VAL A 34 -0.91 0.48 4.87
CA VAL A 34 -0.59 -0.93 5.12
C VAL A 34 -1.81 -1.64 5.70
N ILE A 35 -2.29 -1.26 6.89
CA ILE A 35 -3.41 -1.94 7.56
C ILE A 35 -4.70 -1.77 6.76
N GLY A 36 -5.00 -0.57 6.28
CA GLY A 36 -6.15 -0.30 5.41
C GLY A 36 -6.16 -1.16 4.14
N TYR A 37 -4.99 -1.45 3.55
CA TYR A 37 -4.89 -2.33 2.37
C TYR A 37 -5.21 -3.79 2.71
N ILE A 38 -4.75 -4.27 3.87
CA ILE A 38 -5.10 -5.61 4.37
C ILE A 38 -6.61 -5.69 4.59
N SER A 39 -7.17 -4.79 5.41
CA SER A 39 -8.59 -4.81 5.79
C SER A 39 -9.54 -4.65 4.60
N VAL A 40 -9.22 -3.79 3.63
CA VAL A 40 -10.01 -3.65 2.39
C VAL A 40 -9.90 -4.91 1.53
N THR A 41 -8.70 -5.51 1.42
CA THR A 41 -8.53 -6.78 0.70
C THR A 41 -9.37 -7.88 1.33
N GLU A 42 -9.26 -8.09 2.65
CA GLU A 42 -10.02 -9.10 3.39
C GLU A 42 -11.54 -8.92 3.25
N ALA A 43 -12.05 -7.69 3.42
CA ALA A 43 -13.47 -7.39 3.33
C ALA A 43 -14.08 -7.68 1.94
N PHE A 44 -13.31 -7.45 0.87
CA PHE A 44 -13.78 -7.63 -0.50
C PHE A 44 -13.37 -8.98 -1.14
N LEU A 45 -12.48 -9.75 -0.51
CA LEU A 45 -12.00 -11.05 -1.01
C LEU A 45 -13.13 -12.06 -1.34
N PRO A 46 -14.23 -12.16 -0.56
CA PRO A 46 -15.36 -13.05 -0.91
C PRO A 46 -16.10 -12.65 -2.19
N LEU A 47 -16.15 -11.35 -2.52
CA LEU A 47 -16.71 -10.85 -3.77
C LEU A 47 -15.72 -10.98 -4.93
N LEU A 48 -14.42 -10.81 -4.66
CA LEU A 48 -13.36 -10.97 -5.65
C LEU A 48 -13.27 -12.42 -6.15
N ARG A 49 -13.38 -13.40 -5.25
CA ARG A 49 -13.35 -14.84 -5.58
C ARG A 49 -14.50 -15.32 -6.48
N GLN A 50 -15.55 -14.52 -6.66
CA GLN A 50 -16.66 -14.83 -7.56
C GLN A 50 -16.44 -14.34 -9.01
N ALA A 51 -15.39 -13.54 -9.26
CA ALA A 51 -15.04 -13.13 -10.61
C ALA A 51 -14.32 -14.27 -11.36
N PRO A 52 -14.60 -14.50 -12.66
CA PRO A 52 -13.88 -15.51 -13.45
C PRO A 52 -12.38 -15.20 -13.65
N LYS A 53 -11.98 -13.93 -13.53
CA LYS A 53 -10.61 -13.43 -13.70
C LYS A 53 -10.35 -12.29 -12.70
N PRO A 54 -10.25 -12.59 -11.40
CA PRO A 54 -10.14 -11.57 -10.36
C PRO A 54 -8.82 -10.80 -10.51
N ARG A 55 -8.85 -9.49 -10.26
CA ARG A 55 -7.65 -8.66 -10.22
C ARG A 55 -7.55 -7.89 -8.90
N LEU A 56 -6.51 -8.19 -8.13
CA LEU A 56 -6.10 -7.40 -6.98
C LEU A 56 -4.91 -6.52 -7.40
N VAL A 57 -5.06 -5.20 -7.29
CA VAL A 57 -4.04 -4.22 -7.71
C VAL A 57 -3.68 -3.35 -6.53
N PHE A 58 -2.38 -3.12 -6.31
CA PHE A 58 -1.87 -2.30 -5.21
C PHE A 58 -0.86 -1.26 -5.72
N LEU A 59 -1.12 0.04 -5.50
CA LEU A 59 -0.16 1.15 -5.69
C LEU A 59 0.78 1.01 -6.92
N SER A 60 2.11 1.21 -6.82
CA SER A 60 2.94 1.51 -5.64
C SER A 60 4.00 2.61 -5.90
N SER A 61 5.08 2.70 -5.12
CA SER A 61 6.12 3.74 -5.27
C SER A 61 7.55 3.19 -5.14
N SER A 62 8.45 3.68 -6.00
CA SER A 62 9.90 3.41 -5.97
C SER A 62 10.57 3.79 -4.63
N LEU A 63 9.95 4.67 -3.85
CA LEU A 63 10.43 5.08 -2.53
C LEU A 63 10.47 3.95 -1.49
N GLY A 64 9.70 2.87 -1.70
CA GLY A 64 9.76 1.64 -0.89
C GLY A 64 10.79 0.60 -1.36
N SER A 65 11.61 0.91 -2.37
CA SER A 65 12.70 0.01 -2.80
C SER A 65 13.91 0.14 -1.88
N LEU A 66 14.34 -0.97 -1.27
CA LEU A 66 15.56 -1.03 -0.48
C LEU A 66 16.80 -0.76 -1.35
N THR A 67 16.83 -1.25 -2.59
CA THR A 67 17.91 -0.98 -3.56
C THR A 67 18.05 0.50 -3.88
N HIS A 68 16.94 1.26 -3.91
CA HIS A 68 17.00 2.73 -4.06
C HIS A 68 17.30 3.46 -2.75
N ALA A 69 17.05 2.84 -1.59
CA ALA A 69 17.43 3.39 -0.30
C ALA A 69 18.91 3.21 0.04
N SER A 70 19.55 2.14 -0.45
CA SER A 70 20.96 1.83 -0.22
C SER A 70 21.93 2.37 -1.28
N ASN A 71 21.43 2.96 -2.38
CA ASN A 71 22.26 3.47 -3.47
C ASN A 71 22.30 5.02 -3.47
N PRO A 72 23.44 5.66 -3.14
CA PRO A 72 23.61 7.12 -3.17
C PRO A 72 23.32 7.78 -4.52
N GLU A 73 23.61 7.08 -5.63
CA GLU A 73 23.37 7.56 -7.00
C GLU A 73 21.88 7.50 -7.41
N SER A 74 21.01 6.93 -6.57
CA SER A 74 19.59 6.91 -6.85
C SER A 74 18.96 8.29 -6.67
N LYS A 75 18.21 8.75 -7.67
CA LYS A 75 17.32 9.93 -7.54
C LYS A 75 16.29 9.85 -6.40
N TYR A 76 16.12 8.68 -5.80
CA TYR A 76 15.25 8.42 -4.65
C TYR A 76 16.00 8.33 -3.31
N TYR A 77 17.34 8.39 -3.30
CA TYR A 77 18.18 8.21 -2.12
C TYR A 77 17.84 9.23 -1.01
N ALA A 78 17.95 10.52 -1.33
CA ALA A 78 17.81 11.63 -0.37
C ALA A 78 16.36 11.93 0.11
N SER A 79 15.38 11.07 -0.19
CA SER A 79 13.99 11.29 0.25
C SER A 79 13.84 11.12 1.76
N ARG A 80 13.51 12.23 2.45
CA ARG A 80 13.32 12.34 3.90
C ARG A 80 11.98 11.82 4.44
N ALA A 81 11.19 11.13 3.60
CA ALA A 81 9.86 10.62 3.98
C ALA A 81 9.94 9.21 4.59
N THR A 82 10.80 8.99 5.59
CA THR A 82 11.23 7.68 6.09
C THR A 82 10.06 6.75 6.45
N GLU A 83 9.03 7.27 7.13
CA GLU A 83 7.85 6.54 7.56
C GLU A 83 7.02 6.07 6.36
N TYR A 84 6.88 6.92 5.34
CA TYR A 84 6.21 6.59 4.09
C TYR A 84 7.02 5.59 3.25
N ARG A 85 8.36 5.69 3.25
CA ARG A 85 9.25 4.71 2.61
C ARG A 85 9.09 3.34 3.26
N ALA A 86 9.12 3.28 4.60
CA ALA A 86 8.92 2.06 5.37
C ALA A 86 7.53 1.44 5.12
N ALA A 87 6.46 2.25 5.13
CA ALA A 87 5.11 1.77 4.82
C ALA A 87 4.97 1.29 3.36
N THR A 88 5.66 1.95 2.42
CA THR A 88 5.69 1.52 1.01
C THR A 88 6.45 0.20 0.84
N ALA A 89 7.57 0.00 1.55
CA ALA A 89 8.30 -1.26 1.57
C ALA A 89 7.47 -2.39 2.21
N ALA A 90 6.82 -2.11 3.35
CA ALA A 90 5.94 -3.07 4.02
C ALA A 90 4.77 -3.51 3.12
N ARG A 91 4.08 -2.56 2.46
CA ARG A 91 3.01 -2.94 1.54
C ARG A 91 3.51 -3.65 0.28
N ASN A 92 4.70 -3.33 -0.24
CA ASN A 92 5.30 -4.08 -1.35
C ASN A 92 5.56 -5.55 -0.96
N MET A 93 5.89 -5.84 0.31
CA MET A 93 6.00 -7.22 0.78
C MET A 93 4.64 -7.95 0.78
N ILE A 94 3.55 -7.25 1.12
CA ILE A 94 2.18 -7.79 1.07
C ILE A 94 1.74 -8.07 -0.38
N MET A 95 2.17 -7.26 -1.35
CA MET A 95 1.85 -7.47 -2.78
C MET A 95 2.43 -8.76 -3.38
N ASN A 96 3.47 -9.31 -2.74
CA ASN A 96 4.22 -10.47 -3.22
C ASN A 96 3.78 -11.80 -2.55
N GLN A 97 2.61 -11.81 -1.89
CA GLN A 97 1.93 -13.00 -1.37
C GLN A 97 0.67 -13.30 -2.18
#